data_AF-A0A8T5ATB7-F1
#
_entry.id   AF-A0A8T5ATB7-F1
#
_cell.length_a   1.000
_cell.length_b   1.000
_cell.length_c   1.000
_cell.angle_alpha   90.00
_cell.angle_beta   90.00
_cell.angle_gamma   90.00
#
_symmetry.space_group_name_H-M   'P 1'
#
loop_
_entity.id
_entity.type
_entity.pdbx_description
1 polymer ?
#
loop_
_entity_poly.entity_id
_entity_poly.type
_entity_poly.pdbx_seq_one_letter_code
_entity_poly.pdbx_strand_id
1 'polypeptide(L)'
;MIEDLPLAEKILQTLHNLCATAPDLARKSEELAHFLRLDVGDIERILDGYRCEGYVESFADNQGKKWYYLTGRGIIKVCALFT
;
A
#
# COMPACT_ATOMS: atom_id res chain seq x y z
N MET A 1 -19.79 7.04 -13.62
CA MET A 1 -20.01 6.74 -12.19
C MET A 1 -18.64 6.41 -11.63
N ILE A 2 -18.19 7.08 -10.57
CA ILE A 2 -16.99 6.63 -9.87
C ILE A 2 -17.43 5.39 -9.10
N GLU A 3 -17.16 4.21 -9.65
CA GLU A 3 -17.29 2.96 -8.89
C GLU A 3 -16.35 3.09 -7.69
N ASP A 4 -16.90 2.86 -6.49
CA ASP A 4 -16.10 2.98 -5.28
C ASP A 4 -15.08 1.84 -5.28
N LEU A 5 -13.83 2.18 -5.56
CA LEU A 5 -12.76 1.21 -5.75
C LEU A 5 -12.69 0.27 -4.53
N PRO A 6 -12.60 -1.06 -4.74
CA PRO A 6 -12.37 -2.02 -3.66
C PRO A 6 -11.29 -1.56 -2.67
N LEU A 7 -11.52 -1.85 -1.38
CA LEU A 7 -10.65 -1.38 -0.29
C LEU A 7 -9.17 -1.67 -0.54
N ALA A 8 -8.87 -2.88 -1.03
CA ALA A 8 -7.50 -3.29 -1.27
C ALA A 8 -6.82 -2.43 -2.35
N GLU A 9 -7.55 -2.10 -3.41
CA GLU A 9 -7.06 -1.25 -4.49
C GLU A 9 -6.93 0.21 -4.04
N LYS A 10 -7.80 0.70 -3.16
CA LYS A 10 -7.65 2.02 -2.52
C LYS A 10 -6.35 2.15 -1.71
N ILE A 11 -5.89 1.07 -1.09
CA ILE A 11 -4.62 1.07 -0.34
C ILE A 11 -3.44 1.20 -1.31
N LEU A 12 -3.42 0.46 -2.43
CA LEU A 12 -2.39 0.61 -3.45
C LEU A 12 -2.42 1.99 -4.10
N GLN A 13 -3.62 2.52 -4.37
CA GLN A 13 -3.79 3.89 -4.85
C GLN A 13 -3.19 4.91 -3.89
N THR A 14 -3.39 4.71 -2.59
CA THR A 14 -2.87 5.61 -1.55
C THR A 14 -1.36 5.59 -1.52
N LEU A 15 -0.72 4.42 -1.58
CA LEU A 15 0.74 4.32 -1.70
C LEU A 15 1.26 5.04 -2.95
N HIS A 16 0.58 4.87 -4.09
CA HIS A 16 0.93 5.55 -5.33
C HIS A 16 0.82 7.08 -5.20
N ASN A 17 -0.29 7.58 -4.64
CA ASN A 17 -0.52 9.01 -4.42
C ASN A 17 0.47 9.63 -3.43
N LEU A 18 1.00 8.84 -2.50
CA LEU A 18 2.03 9.25 -1.54
C LEU A 18 3.46 9.06 -2.07
N CYS A 19 3.61 8.68 -3.35
CA CYS A 19 4.87 8.38 -4.02
C CYS A 19 5.71 7.31 -3.30
N ALA A 20 5.08 6.35 -2.63
CA ALA A 20 5.76 5.28 -1.91
C ALA A 20 6.26 4.22 -2.90
N THR A 21 7.31 4.52 -3.66
CA THR A 21 7.79 3.71 -4.80
C THR A 21 9.23 3.22 -4.65
N ALA A 22 9.86 3.48 -3.50
CA ALA A 22 11.21 3.06 -3.15
C ALA A 22 11.33 2.90 -1.62
N PRO A 23 12.33 2.14 -1.11
CA PRO A 23 12.49 1.91 0.33
C PRO A 23 12.57 3.19 1.18
N ASP A 24 13.24 4.22 0.68
CA ASP A 24 13.38 5.54 1.33
C ASP A 24 12.11 6.39 1.28
N LEU A 25 11.17 6.04 0.40
CA LEU A 25 9.85 6.69 0.26
C LEU A 25 8.71 5.84 0.86
N ALA A 26 9.03 4.72 1.49
CA ALA A 26 8.04 3.81 2.07
C ALA A 26 7.18 4.50 3.13
N ARG A 27 5.97 3.96 3.36
CA ARG A 27 5.01 4.47 4.36
C ARG A 27 4.74 3.46 5.44
N LYS A 28 4.55 3.94 6.67
CA LYS A 28 4.18 3.10 7.81
C LYS A 28 2.75 2.61 7.67
N SER A 29 2.48 1.37 8.09
CA SER A 29 1.10 0.86 8.20
C SER A 29 0.21 1.77 9.03
N GLU A 30 0.74 2.32 10.13
CA GLU A 30 0.05 3.25 11.03
C GLU A 30 -0.36 4.57 10.33
N GLU A 31 0.51 5.11 9.47
CA GLU A 31 0.25 6.33 8.71
C GLU A 31 -0.87 6.09 7.69
N LEU A 32 -0.82 4.95 6.99
CA LEU A 32 -1.85 4.54 6.03
C LEU A 32 -3.19 4.28 6.71
N ALA A 33 -3.16 3.60 7.87
CA ALA A 33 -4.34 3.32 8.68
C ALA A 33 -5.02 4.62 9.14
N HIS A 34 -4.24 5.59 9.61
CA HIS A 34 -4.75 6.90 9.99
C HIS A 34 -5.37 7.65 8.79
N PHE A 35 -4.66 7.69 7.66
CA PHE A 35 -5.11 8.39 6.45
C PHE A 35 -6.41 7.80 5.89
N LEU A 36 -6.50 6.47 5.84
CA LEU A 36 -7.66 5.74 5.31
C LEU A 36 -8.78 5.51 6.34
N ARG A 37 -8.54 5.85 7.62
CA ARG A 37 -9.45 5.58 8.75
C ARG A 37 -9.79 4.10 8.88
N LEU A 38 -8.77 3.25 8.79
CA LEU A 38 -8.86 1.79 8.89
C LEU A 38 -8.05 1.28 10.08
N ASP A 39 -8.29 0.03 10.46
CA ASP A 39 -7.43 -0.66 11.42
C ASP A 39 -6.07 -0.97 10.81
N VAL A 40 -5.01 -0.86 11.62
CA VAL A 40 -3.63 -1.13 11.15
C VAL A 40 -3.44 -2.60 10.77
N GLY A 41 -4.09 -3.53 11.47
CA GLY A 41 -4.05 -4.96 11.17
C GLY A 41 -4.71 -5.27 9.82
N ASP A 42 -5.77 -4.56 9.44
CA ASP A 42 -6.38 -4.69 8.12
C ASP A 42 -5.48 -4.18 7.01
N ILE A 43 -4.83 -3.02 7.20
CA ILE A 43 -3.84 -2.49 6.26
C ILE A 43 -2.72 -3.53 6.05
N GLU A 44 -2.15 -4.02 7.14
CA GLU A 44 -1.04 -4.98 7.07
C GLU A 44 -1.46 -6.30 6.43
N ARG A 45 -2.62 -6.84 6.79
CA ARG A 45 -3.15 -8.08 6.20
C ARG A 45 -3.31 -7.96 4.68
N ILE A 46 -3.84 -6.83 4.20
CA ILE A 46 -4.03 -6.59 2.76
C ILE A 46 -2.68 -6.40 2.06
N LEU A 47 -1.80 -5.57 2.62
CA LEU A 47 -0.49 -5.30 2.04
C LEU A 47 0.42 -6.53 2.05
N ASP A 48 0.36 -7.36 3.09
CA ASP A 48 1.09 -8.64 3.14
C ASP A 48 0.58 -9.60 2.05
N GLY A 49 -0.72 -9.58 1.72
CA GLY A 49 -1.27 -10.29 0.56
C GLY A 49 -0.66 -9.80 -0.76
N TYR A 50 -0.65 -8.49 -0.98
CA TYR A 50 -0.03 -7.90 -2.17
C TYR A 50 1.48 -8.07 -2.24
N ARG A 51 2.16 -8.20 -1.08
CA ARG A 51 3.58 -8.54 -1.02
C ARG A 51 3.83 -9.94 -1.57
N CYS A 52 3.00 -10.91 -1.17
CA CYS A 52 3.07 -12.27 -1.71
C CYS A 52 2.85 -12.31 -3.24
N GLU A 53 2.07 -11.38 -3.80
CA GLU A 53 1.86 -11.23 -5.24
C GLU A 53 2.96 -10.41 -5.96
N GLY A 54 3.87 -9.78 -5.20
CA GLY A 54 4.97 -8.96 -5.71
C GLY A 54 4.59 -7.54 -6.13
N TYR A 55 3.45 -7.02 -5.67
CA TYR A 55 3.01 -5.65 -5.95
C TYR A 55 3.57 -4.62 -4.97
N VAL A 56 3.83 -5.04 -3.73
CA VAL A 56 4.46 -4.20 -2.71
C VAL A 56 5.64 -4.93 -2.10
N GLU A 57 6.57 -4.18 -1.53
CA GLU A 57 7.62 -4.68 -0.67
C GLU A 57 7.44 -4.11 0.73
N SER A 58 8.02 -4.78 1.72
CA SER A 58 7.91 -4.35 3.12
C SER A 58 9.19 -4.59 3.90
N PHE A 59 9.45 -3.72 4.87
CA PHE A 59 10.46 -3.94 5.91
C PHE A 59 9.93 -3.51 7.27
N ALA A 60 10.54 -4.00 8.34
CA ALA A 60 10.26 -3.56 9.69
C ALA A 60 11.36 -2.62 10.18
N ASP A 61 10.99 -1.56 10.91
CA ASP A 61 11.96 -0.75 11.63
C ASP A 61 12.39 -1.41 12.95
N ASN A 62 13.28 -0.73 13.68
CA ASN A 62 13.82 -1.21 14.96
C ASN A 62 12.75 -1.37 16.06
N GLN A 63 11.54 -0.85 15.87
CA GLN A 63 10.41 -1.00 16.78
C GLN A 63 9.43 -2.09 16.32
N GLY A 64 9.75 -2.79 15.22
CA GLY A 64 8.89 -3.80 14.61
C GLY A 64 7.75 -3.22 13.79
N LYS A 65 7.73 -1.90 13.53
CA LYS A 65 6.67 -1.28 12.74
C LYS A 65 6.92 -1.53 11.27
N LYS A 66 5.88 -1.94 10.54
CA LYS A 66 6.00 -2.27 9.13
C LYS A 66 5.90 -1.02 8.25
N TRP A 67 6.77 -1.00 7.25
CA TRP A 67 6.84 -0.01 6.20
C TRP A 67 6.61 -0.68 4.87
N TYR A 68 5.91 -0.01 3.95
CA TYR A 68 5.55 -0.56 2.65
C TYR A 68 5.81 0.43 1.53
N TYR A 69 6.23 -0.08 0.37
CA TYR A 69 6.34 0.67 -0.88
C TYR A 69 5.94 -0.20 -2.07
N LEU A 70 5.48 0.42 -3.16
CA LEU A 70 5.11 -0.22 -4.40
C LEU A 70 6.35 -0.69 -5.16
N THR A 71 6.28 -1.88 -5.73
CA THR A 71 7.21 -2.32 -6.77
C THR A 71 6.81 -1.73 -8.13
N GLY A 72 7.64 -1.88 -9.15
CA GLY A 72 7.25 -1.54 -10.53
C GLY A 72 5.98 -2.28 -10.98
N ARG A 73 5.78 -3.54 -10.54
CA ARG A 73 4.56 -4.31 -10.78
C ARG A 73 3.35 -3.70 -10.07
N GLY A 74 3.52 -3.25 -8.83
CA GLY A 74 2.47 -2.57 -8.08
C GLY A 74 2.04 -1.26 -8.73
N ILE A 75 3.00 -0.46 -9.21
CA ILE A 75 2.71 0.78 -9.95
C ILE A 75 1.87 0.47 -11.19
N ILE A 76 2.28 -0.51 -12.01
CA ILE A 76 1.52 -0.91 -13.21
C ILE A 76 0.10 -1.36 -12.84
N LYS A 77 -0.06 -2.16 -11.77
CA LYS A 77 -1.39 -2.61 -11.29
C LYS A 77 -2.29 -1.44 -10.94
N VAL A 78 -1.76 -0.44 -10.22
CA VAL A 78 -2.53 0.76 -9.85
C VAL A 78 -2.91 1.57 -11.09
N CYS A 79 -1.97 1.82 -12.00
CA CYS A 79 -2.24 2.56 -13.24
C CYS A 79 -3.32 1.89 -14.09
N ALA A 80 -3.37 0.55 -14.13
CA ALA A 80 -4.37 -0.21 -14.86
C ALA A 80 -5.81 -0.04 -14.32
N LEU A 81 -5.99 0.48 -13.09
CA LEU A 81 -7.32 0.76 -12.53
C LEU A 81 -8.01 1.96 -13.18
N PHE A 82 -7.29 2.79 -13.94
CA PHE A 82 -7.79 4.02 -14.56
C PHE A 82 -7.82 3.97 -16.09
N THR A 83 -7.62 2.79 -16.68
CA THR A 83 -7.67 2.56 -18.13
C THR A 83 -8.88 1.72 -18.48
#